data_AF-A0A0D3KND2-F1
#
_entry.id   AF-A0A0D3KND2-F1
#
_cell.length_a   1.000
_cell.length_b   1.000
_cell.length_c   1.000
_cell.angle_alpha   90.00
_cell.angle_beta   90.00
_cell.angle_gamma   90.00
#
_symmetry.space_group_name_H-M   'P 1'
#
loop_
_entity.id
_entity.type
_entity.pdbx_description
1 polymer ?
#
loop_
_entity_poly.entity_id
_entity_poly.type
_entity_poly.pdbx_seq_one_letter_code
_entity_poly.pdbx_strand_id
1 'polypeptide(L)'
;MDASGSTTTTCPARRPLDPAMERHDLLDFGAGYIQRSIDELPKRGEAWPWCPRMYYVSDLLSIRHGALVDSAMEFRRPHAKPD
;
A
#
# COMPACT_ATOMS: atom_id res chain seq x y z
N MET A 1 8.42 17.95 17.56
CA MET A 1 8.01 17.26 18.80
C MET A 1 7.64 18.39 19.73
N ASP A 2 6.36 18.68 19.84
CA ASP A 2 5.86 19.93 20.40
C ASP A 2 4.93 19.55 21.57
N ALA A 3 4.91 20.37 22.62
CA ALA A 3 4.41 20.03 23.95
C ALA A 3 2.88 19.85 24.11
N SER A 4 2.15 19.52 23.04
CA SER A 4 0.74 19.09 23.09
C SER A 4 0.64 17.67 22.52
N GLY A 5 0.52 16.70 23.43
CA GLY A 5 0.36 15.29 23.08
C GLY A 5 -1.00 15.02 22.43
N SER A 6 -1.08 15.15 21.11
CA SER A 6 -1.96 14.36 20.26
C SER A 6 -1.61 14.58 18.79
N THR A 7 -0.52 13.96 18.35
CA THR A 7 -0.33 13.67 16.92
C THR A 7 -0.69 12.20 16.70
N THR A 8 -1.98 11.88 16.88
CA THR A 8 -2.52 10.63 16.36
C THR A 8 -2.70 10.82 14.86
N THR A 9 -1.61 10.61 14.11
CA THR A 9 -1.65 10.46 12.66
C THR A 9 -2.17 9.06 12.36
N THR A 10 -3.49 8.89 12.34
CA THR A 10 -4.11 7.69 11.76
C THR A 10 -4.14 7.90 10.26
N CYS A 11 -3.43 7.05 9.49
CA CYS A 11 -3.56 6.99 8.04
C CYS A 11 -4.88 6.28 7.69
N PRO A 12 -5.92 6.95 7.16
CA PRO A 12 -6.95 6.19 6.46
C PRO A 12 -6.32 5.70 5.17
N ALA A 13 -5.99 4.41 5.11
CA ALA A 13 -5.72 3.76 3.84
C ALA A 13 -7.02 3.78 3.01
N ARG A 14 -7.08 4.70 2.05
CA ARG A 14 -7.59 4.49 0.67
C ARG A 14 -7.76 5.83 -0.01
N ARG A 15 -6.75 6.25 -0.78
CA ARG A 15 -7.09 6.83 -2.08
C ARG A 15 -7.87 5.75 -2.84
N PRO A 16 -9.02 6.05 -3.46
CA PRO A 16 -9.70 5.07 -4.31
C PRO A 16 -8.69 4.56 -5.33
N LEU A 17 -8.46 3.26 -5.34
CA LEU A 17 -7.62 2.62 -6.36
C LEU A 17 -8.23 3.03 -7.70
N ASP A 18 -7.43 3.63 -8.58
CA ASP A 18 -7.89 4.03 -9.90
C ASP A 18 -8.61 2.83 -10.54
N PRO A 19 -9.92 2.94 -10.86
CA PRO A 19 -10.67 1.82 -11.43
C PRO A 19 -10.08 1.34 -12.76
N ALA A 20 -9.27 2.17 -13.44
CA ALA A 20 -8.55 1.81 -14.65
C ALA A 20 -7.21 1.08 -14.40
N MET A 21 -6.74 0.99 -13.16
CA MET A 21 -5.48 0.30 -12.84
C MET A 21 -5.61 -1.21 -13.08
N GLU A 22 -4.71 -1.78 -13.87
CA GLU A 22 -4.62 -3.22 -14.06
C GLU A 22 -4.31 -3.93 -12.75
N ARG A 23 -4.91 -5.11 -12.57
CA ARG A 23 -4.78 -5.93 -11.37
C ARG A 23 -4.24 -7.28 -11.76
N HIS A 24 -3.27 -7.73 -10.99
CA HIS A 24 -2.66 -9.05 -11.15
C HIS A 24 -2.90 -9.89 -9.90
N ASP A 25 -2.68 -11.20 -10.02
CA ASP A 25 -2.63 -12.08 -8.86
C ASP A 25 -1.56 -11.62 -7.87
N LEU A 26 -1.86 -11.77 -6.58
CA LEU A 26 -0.98 -11.31 -5.50
C LEU A 26 0.44 -11.88 -5.63
N LEU A 27 0.49 -13.16 -6.00
CA LEU A 27 1.68 -13.98 -6.05
C LEU A 27 1.75 -14.64 -7.42
N ASP A 28 2.90 -14.49 -8.07
CA ASP A 28 3.25 -15.23 -9.28
C ASP A 28 4.15 -16.41 -8.86
N PHE A 29 3.53 -17.49 -8.39
CA PHE A 29 4.25 -18.64 -7.83
C PHE A 29 3.66 -19.95 -8.36
N GLY A 30 4.53 -20.81 -8.91
CA GLY A 30 4.14 -22.07 -9.57
C GLY A 30 3.77 -23.22 -8.63
N ALA A 31 3.63 -22.99 -7.32
CA ALA A 31 3.23 -24.07 -6.42
C ALA A 31 1.73 -24.32 -6.51
N GLY A 32 1.36 -25.56 -6.84
CA GLY A 32 -0.04 -25.93 -7.08
C GLY A 32 -0.98 -25.79 -5.88
N TYR A 33 -0.47 -25.61 -4.65
CA TYR A 33 -1.32 -25.27 -3.50
C TYR A 33 -1.70 -23.78 -3.45
N ILE A 34 -0.82 -22.88 -3.92
CA ILE A 34 -1.13 -21.45 -4.05
C ILE A 34 -2.14 -21.23 -5.17
N GLN A 35 -1.95 -21.91 -6.31
CA GLN A 35 -2.85 -21.79 -7.46
C GLN A 35 -4.29 -22.21 -7.14
N ARG A 36 -4.51 -23.11 -6.18
CA ARG A 36 -5.85 -23.54 -5.76
C ARG A 36 -6.63 -22.45 -5.02
N SER A 37 -5.95 -21.55 -4.32
CA SER A 37 -6.57 -20.48 -3.53
C SER A 37 -6.23 -19.09 -4.05
N ILE A 38 -5.67 -18.96 -5.26
CA ILE A 38 -5.18 -17.68 -5.80
C ILE A 38 -6.31 -16.67 -6.03
N ASP A 39 -7.52 -17.14 -6.29
CA ASP A 39 -8.72 -16.32 -6.48
C ASP A 39 -9.33 -15.81 -5.19
N GLU A 40 -8.99 -16.42 -4.05
CA GLU A 40 -9.40 -15.98 -2.72
C GLU A 40 -8.48 -14.87 -2.17
N LEU A 41 -7.30 -14.73 -2.75
CA LEU A 41 -6.32 -13.74 -2.33
C LEU A 41 -6.63 -12.34 -2.92
N PRO A 42 -6.30 -11.26 -2.19
CA PRO A 42 -6.44 -9.90 -2.71
C PRO A 42 -5.52 -9.70 -3.92
N LYS A 43 -6.02 -9.06 -4.98
CA LYS A 43 -5.20 -8.75 -6.17
C LYS A 43 -4.20 -7.63 -5.89
N ARG A 44 -3.03 -7.66 -6.55
CA ARG A 44 -2.01 -6.60 -6.51
C ARG A 44 -2.20 -5.61 -7.66
N GLY A 45 -1.69 -4.39 -7.49
CA GLY A 45 -1.63 -3.41 -8.58
C GLY A 45 -0.45 -3.68 -9.51
N GLU A 46 -0.48 -3.07 -10.69
CA GLU A 46 0.59 -3.16 -11.69
C GLU A 46 1.88 -2.44 -11.25
N ALA A 47 1.76 -1.33 -10.51
CA ALA A 47 2.87 -0.44 -10.19
C ALA A 47 3.17 -0.31 -8.69
N TRP A 48 4.38 0.17 -8.38
CA TRP A 48 4.78 0.56 -7.02
C TRP A 48 3.87 1.69 -6.50
N PRO A 49 3.45 1.72 -5.22
CA PRO A 49 3.83 0.84 -4.09
C PRO A 49 3.04 -0.47 -3.96
N TRP A 50 2.08 -0.73 -4.85
CA TRP A 50 1.15 -1.87 -4.75
C TRP A 50 1.65 -3.15 -5.43
N CYS A 51 2.81 -3.10 -6.08
CA CYS A 51 3.50 -4.23 -6.68
C CYS A 51 4.81 -4.50 -5.90
N PRO A 52 4.79 -5.41 -4.91
CA PRO A 52 5.97 -5.70 -4.10
C PRO A 52 7.05 -6.39 -4.94
N ARG A 53 8.29 -5.94 -4.77
CA ARG A 53 9.45 -6.54 -5.44
C ARG A 53 10.11 -7.51 -4.48
N MET A 54 10.50 -8.70 -4.94
CA MET A 54 11.30 -9.62 -4.13
C MET A 54 12.78 -9.18 -4.01
N TYR A 55 13.10 -7.95 -4.44
CA TYR A 55 14.46 -7.43 -4.48
C TYR A 55 14.72 -6.52 -3.27
N TYR A 56 15.38 -7.09 -2.28
CA TYR A 56 15.64 -6.46 -0.99
C TYR A 56 16.28 -5.06 -1.06
N VAL A 57 17.23 -4.84 -1.96
CA VAL A 57 17.90 -3.53 -2.09
C VAL A 57 16.90 -2.45 -2.51
N SER A 58 15.96 -2.78 -3.38
CA SER A 58 14.93 -1.83 -3.80
C SER A 58 13.96 -1.50 -2.68
N ASP A 59 13.62 -2.48 -1.85
CA ASP A 59 12.81 -2.25 -0.66
C ASP A 59 13.57 -1.40 0.37
N LEU A 60 14.87 -1.62 0.55
CA LEU A 60 15.73 -0.81 1.42
C LEU A 60 15.76 0.66 0.98
N LEU A 61 15.87 0.93 -0.32
CA LEU A 61 15.83 2.28 -0.84
C LEU A 61 14.43 2.90 -0.66
N SER A 62 13.38 2.13 -0.95
CA SER A 62 11.99 2.62 -0.93
C SER A 62 11.46 2.86 0.49
N ILE A 63 11.76 1.98 1.43
CA ILE A 63 11.21 2.01 2.80
C ILE A 63 12.11 2.81 3.74
N ARG A 64 13.43 2.58 3.70
CA ARG A 64 14.36 3.22 4.66
C ARG A 64 14.81 4.61 4.23
N HIS A 65 14.92 4.84 2.93
CA HIS A 65 15.46 6.08 2.37
C HIS A 65 14.45 6.85 1.50
N GLY A 66 13.27 6.27 1.25
CA GLY A 66 12.22 6.90 0.47
C GLY A 66 11.47 7.98 1.25
N ALA A 67 10.79 8.85 0.51
CA ALA A 67 9.93 9.85 1.13
C ALA A 67 8.72 9.17 1.79
N LEU A 68 8.40 9.59 3.03
CA LEU A 68 7.23 9.10 3.75
C LEU A 68 5.91 9.55 3.09
N VAL A 69 5.94 10.70 2.41
CA VAL A 69 4.79 11.25 1.70
C VAL A 69 4.86 10.79 0.24
N ASP A 70 3.89 9.97 -0.17
CA ASP A 70 3.70 9.49 -1.53
C ASP A 70 2.34 9.96 -2.07
N SER A 71 2.27 10.20 -3.38
CA SER A 71 1.07 10.40 -4.18
C SER A 71 -0.02 9.33 -4.02
N ALA A 72 0.36 8.11 -3.62
CA ALA A 72 -0.56 7.01 -3.32
C ALA A 72 -1.18 7.08 -1.91
N MET A 73 -0.74 8.02 -1.05
CA MET A 73 -1.14 8.14 0.35
C MET A 73 -1.70 9.53 0.66
N GLU A 74 -2.76 9.59 1.46
CA GLU A 74 -3.30 10.84 2.00
C GLU A 74 -3.31 10.78 3.54
N PHE A 75 -2.77 11.81 4.18
CA PHE A 75 -2.88 11.97 5.62
C PHE A 75 -4.14 12.78 5.95
N ARG A 76 -4.99 12.27 6.84
CA ARG A 76 -6.17 13.00 7.32
C ARG A 76 -6.20 13.04 8.84
N ARG A 77 -6.86 14.06 9.39
CA ARG A 77 -7.13 14.14 10.82
C ARG A 77 -8.20 13.08 11.17
N PRO A 78 -8.02 12.29 12.24
CA PRO A 78 -8.90 11.17 12.59
C PRO A 78 -10.23 11.64 13.21
N HIS A 79 -11.01 12.47 12.50
CA HIS A 79 -12.41 12.87 12.82
C HIS A 79 -12.87 14.07 11.96
N ALA A 80 -12.39 14.20 10.73
CA ALA A 80 -12.92 15.24 9.83
C ALA A 80 -14.32 14.81 9.35
N LYS A 81 -15.36 15.52 9.79
CA LYS A 81 -16.73 15.34 9.31
C LYS A 81 -16.74 15.65 7.79
N PRO A 82 -17.32 14.80 6.93
CA PRO A 82 -17.55 15.18 5.55
C PRO A 82 -18.57 16.33 5.52
N ASP A 83 -18.25 17.41 4.81
CA ASP A 83 -19.23 18.44 4.42
C ASP A 83 -20.22 17.89 3.39
#